data_AF-A0A437S5V9-F1
#
_entry.id   AF-A0A437S5V9-F1
#
_cell.length_a   1.000
_cell.length_b   1.000
_cell.length_c   1.000
_cell.angle_alpha   90.00
_cell.angle_beta   90.00
_cell.angle_gamma   90.00
#
_symmetry.space_group_name_H-M   'P 1'
#
loop_
_entity.id
_entity.type
_entity.pdbx_description
1 polymer ?
#
loop_
_entity_poly.entity_id
_entity_poly.type
_entity_poly.pdbx_seq_one_letter_code
_entity_poly.pdbx_strand_id
1 'polypeptide(L)' 'MKNKIIIPIFLVLLFLGVYPFKFTAQGGNYLFGWLPVPLAFWWISMVVNLIFVLIVSRHFVKVSEREKDEEEEK' A
#
# COMPACT_ATOMS: atom_id res chain seq x y z
N MET A 1 14.85 -17.00 3.13
CA MET A 1 14.88 -16.41 1.77
C MET A 1 13.47 -16.24 1.21
N LYS A 2 13.23 -15.13 0.48
CA LYS A 2 12.04 -14.74 -0.31
C LYS A 2 10.87 -14.02 0.43
N ASN A 3 11.14 -12.82 0.95
CA ASN A 3 10.15 -11.72 0.98
C ASN A 3 9.85 -11.19 -0.45
N LYS A 4 9.85 -12.06 -1.46
CA LYS A 4 9.61 -11.73 -2.87
C LYS A 4 8.14 -11.42 -3.16
N ILE A 5 7.25 -11.54 -2.18
CA ILE A 5 5.82 -11.22 -2.30
C ILE A 5 5.55 -9.77 -1.84
N ILE A 6 6.32 -9.24 -0.90
CA ILE A 6 6.15 -7.86 -0.40
C ILE A 6 6.56 -6.85 -1.48
N ILE A 7 7.67 -7.10 -2.17
CA ILE A 7 8.20 -6.25 -3.25
C ILE A 7 7.19 -6.06 -4.40
N PRO A 8 6.58 -7.11 -4.99
CA PRO A 8 5.61 -6.93 -6.06
C PRO A 8 4.33 -6.25 -5.57
N ILE A 9 3.87 -6.51 -4.34
CA ILE A 9 2.67 -5.83 -3.81
C ILE A 9 2.98 -4.34 -3.59
N PHE A 10 4.16 -3.99 -3.08
CA PHE A 10 4.61 -2.60 -2.95
C PHE A 10 4.69 -1.92 -4.32
N LEU A 11 5.27 -2.59 -5.32
CA LEU A 11 5.33 -2.07 -6.69
C LEU A 11 3.92 -1.84 -7.26
N VAL A 12 2.98 -2.76 -7.07
CA VAL A 12 1.59 -2.60 -7.53
C VAL A 12 0.92 -1.40 -6.85
N LEU A 13 1.08 -1.24 -5.54
CA LEU A 13 0.55 -0.09 -4.79
C LEU A 13 1.18 1.23 -5.25
N LEU A 14 2.49 1.24 -5.49
CA LEU A 14 3.24 2.39 -5.95
C LEU A 14 2.82 2.79 -7.37
N PHE A 15 2.66 1.83 -8.27
CA PHE A 15 2.14 2.08 -9.61
C PHE A 15 0.69 2.57 -9.58
N LEU A 16 -0.17 2.04 -8.71
CA LEU A 16 -1.54 2.56 -8.54
C LEU A 16 -1.56 3.99 -8.01
N GLY A 17 -0.61 4.37 -7.15
CA GLY A 17 -0.51 5.74 -6.62
C GLY A 17 0.06 6.75 -7.61
N VAL A 18 0.98 6.33 -8.48
CA VAL A 18 1.64 7.17 -9.48
C VAL A 18 0.83 7.29 -10.77
N TYR A 19 -0.01 6.30 -11.09
CA TYR A 19 -0.79 6.29 -12.33
C TYR A 19 -1.79 7.46 -12.34
N PRO A 20 -1.66 8.43 -13.26
CA PRO A 20 -2.58 9.54 -13.37
C PRO A 20 -3.87 9.00 -14.00
N PHE A 21 -4.80 8.53 -13.17
CA PHE A 21 -6.10 8.08 -13.65
C PHE A 21 -6.76 9.24 -14.41
N LYS A 22 -7.26 8.99 -15.61
CA LYS A 22 -7.87 10.04 -16.45
C LYS A 22 -9.05 10.74 -15.75
N PHE A 23 -9.68 10.06 -14.78
CA PHE A 23 -10.70 10.60 -13.89
C PHE A 23 -10.17 11.66 -12.90
N THR A 24 -8.90 11.58 -12.48
CA THR A 24 -8.26 12.61 -11.64
C THR A 24 -7.75 13.80 -12.45
N ALA A 25 -7.64 13.66 -13.77
CA ALA A 25 -7.14 14.68 -14.70
C ALA A 25 -8.26 15.52 -15.36
N GLN A 26 -9.52 15.10 -15.24
CA GLN A 26 -10.64 15.83 -15.81
C GLN A 26 -10.97 17.05 -14.94
N GLY A 27 -10.29 18.17 -15.21
CA GLY A 27 -10.65 19.50 -14.72
C GLY A 27 -12.01 19.94 -15.27
N GLY A 28 -13.08 19.24 -14.92
CA GLY A 28 -14.44 19.63 -15.21
C GLY A 28 -14.83 20.79 -14.30
N ASN A 29 -15.39 21.85 -14.89
CA ASN A 29 -15.86 23.10 -14.28
C ASN A 29 -16.91 22.94 -13.15
N TYR A 30 -16.62 22.18 -12.09
CA TYR A 30 -17.55 21.97 -10.99
C TYR A 30 -16.80 22.06 -9.66
N LEU A 31 -16.91 23.24 -9.04
CA LEU A 31 -16.31 23.59 -7.74
C LEU A 31 -16.62 22.58 -6.61
N PHE A 32 -17.69 21.78 -6.71
CA PHE A 32 -18.10 20.83 -5.66
C PHE A 32 -18.70 19.49 -6.15
N GLY A 33 -18.94 19.27 -7.45
CA GLY A 33 -19.62 18.07 -7.95
C GLY A 33 -18.72 16.84 -8.10
N TRP A 34 -17.43 17.07 -8.35
CA TRP A 34 -16.44 16.01 -8.56
C TRP A 34 -15.67 15.65 -7.29
N LEU A 35 -15.49 16.60 -6.36
CA LEU A 35 -14.69 16.46 -5.13
C LEU A 35 -14.93 15.18 -4.31
N PRO A 36 -16.18 14.67 -4.14
CA PRO A 36 -16.43 13.51 -3.30
C PRO A 36 -15.73 12.23 -3.78
N VAL A 37 -15.55 12.08 -5.09
CA VAL A 37 -15.07 10.82 -5.68
C VAL A 37 -13.55 10.69 -5.65
N PRO A 38 -12.73 11.70 -6.05
CA PRO A 38 -11.30 11.71 -5.82
C PRO A 38 -10.98 11.64 -4.33
N LEU A 39 -11.75 12.34 -3.49
CA LEU A 39 -11.52 12.31 -2.06
C LEU A 39 -11.76 10.92 -1.48
N ALA A 40 -12.86 10.25 -1.85
CA ALA A 40 -13.13 8.87 -1.47
C ALA A 40 -12.04 7.91 -1.98
N PHE A 41 -11.61 8.06 -3.23
CA PHE A 41 -10.50 7.28 -3.79
C PHE A 41 -9.20 7.47 -2.98
N TRP A 42 -8.89 8.72 -2.61
CA TRP A 42 -7.70 9.06 -1.85
C TRP A 42 -7.74 8.45 -0.44
N TRP A 43 -8.90 8.52 0.24
CA TRP A 43 -9.12 7.87 1.53
C TRP A 43 -8.98 6.35 1.45
N ILE A 44 -9.59 5.71 0.45
CA ILE A 44 -9.44 4.27 0.23
C ILE A 44 -7.98 3.92 0.01
N SER A 45 -7.27 4.69 -0.81
CA SER A 45 -5.85 4.50 -1.10
C SER A 45 -4.98 4.63 0.16
N MET A 46 -5.26 5.61 1.03
CA MET A 46 -4.60 5.76 2.33
C MET A 46 -4.85 4.58 3.26
N VAL A 47 -6.10 4.12 3.37
CA VAL A 47 -6.47 2.95 4.21
C VAL A 47 -5.78 1.68 3.70
N VAL A 48 -5.79 1.45 2.39
CA VAL A 48 -5.12 0.30 1.77
C VAL A 48 -3.61 0.35 2.00
N ASN A 49 -2.98 1.52 1.87
CA ASN A 49 -1.56 1.70 2.18
C ASN A 49 -1.26 1.39 3.65
N LEU A 50 -2.07 1.87 4.59
CA LEU A 50 -1.89 1.60 6.01
C LEU A 50 -1.99 0.10 6.31
N ILE A 51 -2.99 -0.58 5.76
CA ILE A 51 -3.16 -2.04 5.90
C ILE A 51 -1.94 -2.76 5.34
N PHE A 52 -1.45 -2.35 4.17
CA PHE A 52 -0.25 -2.93 3.58
C PHE A 52 0.97 -2.78 4.49
N VAL A 53 1.23 -1.58 5.01
CA VAL A 53 2.34 -1.32 5.92
C VAL A 53 2.23 -2.17 7.19
N LEU A 54 1.04 -2.29 7.78
CA LEU A 54 0.82 -3.13 8.97
C LEU A 54 1.07 -4.61 8.69
N ILE A 55 0.61 -5.13 7.55
CA ILE A 55 0.85 -6.53 7.15
C ILE A 55 2.34 -6.77 6.96
N VAL A 56 3.03 -5.86 6.27
CA VAL A 56 4.46 -5.95 6.01
C VAL A 56 5.25 -5.90 7.32
N SER A 57 4.97 -4.93 8.18
CA SER A 57 5.62 -4.83 9.49
C SER A 57 5.40 -6.07 10.34
N ARG A 58 4.17 -6.60 10.39
CA ARG A 58 3.86 -7.86 11.09
C ARG A 58 4.63 -9.04 10.52
N HIS A 59 4.74 -9.12 9.19
CA HIS A 59 5.51 -10.17 8.53
C HIS A 59 7.00 -10.05 8.87
N PHE A 60 7.57 -8.85 8.85
CA PHE A 60 8.97 -8.61 9.21
C PHE A 60 9.26 -9.01 10.66
N VAL A 61 8.40 -8.65 11.62
CA VAL A 61 8.54 -9.05 13.03
C VAL A 61 8.51 -10.57 13.16
N LYS A 62 7.53 -11.24 12.55
CA LYS A 62 7.40 -12.71 12.62
C LYS A 62 8.59 -13.45 12.00
N VAL A 63 9.17 -12.91 10.92
CA VAL A 63 10.39 -13.46 10.32
C VAL A 63 11.58 -13.24 11.26
N SER A 64 11.71 -12.05 11.85
CA SER A 64 12.77 -11.73 12.81
C SER A 64 12.73 -12.61 14.05
N GLU A 65 11.55 -12.95 14.57
CA GLU A 65 11.41 -13.87 15.70
C GLU A 65 11.86 -15.29 15.32
N ARG A 66 11.46 -15.79 14.15
CA ARG A 66 11.91 -17.11 13.66
C ARG A 66 13.40 -17.21 13.43
N GLU A 67 14.02 -16.17 12.87
CA GLU A 67 15.47 -16.16 12.68
C GLU A 67 16.22 -16.16 14.02
N LYS A 68 15.63 -15.58 15.06
CA LYS A 68 16.19 -15.58 16.42
C LYS A 68 16.11 -16.94 17.09
N ASP A 69 14.96 -17.61 17.00
CA ASP A 69 14.77 -18.96 17.55
C ASP A 69 15.70 -19.99 16.86
N GLU A 70 15.91 -19.87 15.54
CA GLU A 70 16.83 -20.73 14.77
C GLU A 70 18.33 -20.48 15.08
N GLU A 71 18.69 -19.29 15.59
CA GLU A 71 20.04 -18.98 16.06
C GLU A 71 20.29 -19.43 17.52
N GLU A 72 19.26 -19.46 18.37
CA GLU A 72 19.37 -19.95 19.77
C GLU A 72 19.35 -21.48 19.89
N GLU A 73 18.79 -22.20 18.90
CA GLU A 73 18.80 -23.68 18.84
C GLU A 73 20.08 -24.29 18.22
N LYS A 74 21.05 -23.47 17.77
CA LYS A 74 22.34 -23.91 17.20
C LYS A 74 23.52 -23.72 18.14
#